data_AF-A0ABD1JJY6-F1
#
_entry.id   AF-A0ABD1JJY6-F1
#
_cell.length_a   1.000
_cell.length_b   1.000
_cell.length_c   1.000
_cell.angle_alpha   90.00
_cell.angle_beta   90.00
_cell.angle_gamma   90.00
#
_symmetry.space_group_name_H-M   'P 1'
#
loop_
_entity.id
_entity.type
_entity.pdbx_description
1 polymer ?
#
loop_
_entity_poly.entity_id
_entity_poly.type
_entity_poly.pdbx_seq_one_letter_code
_entity_poly.pdbx_strand_id
1 'polypeptide(L)'
;MTDEAPVAQSIRSFALQLRELFVRLRNRDDHGLGNEDALMRDQFLLGLRDSPIRQCLKTQLRRDPALTYEAIRREALALELDQQEADEQSIGVAAATSSACAPTTSSATDWKRELHIEIMKDVKAQMAELSRTLLEELRWSRSGNPPPPRGRANSEGT
;
A
#
# COMPACT_ATOMS: atom_id res chain seq x y z
N MET A 1 41.64 -19.02 2.83
CA MET A 1 40.24 -19.33 3.20
C MET A 1 39.43 -18.07 2.96
N THR A 2 38.62 -18.06 1.91
CA THR A 2 37.82 -16.90 1.50
C THR A 2 36.62 -16.73 2.43
N ASP A 3 36.59 -15.56 3.05
CA ASP A 3 35.48 -15.02 3.82
C ASP A 3 34.36 -14.63 2.82
N GLU A 4 33.53 -15.60 2.45
CA GLU A 4 32.29 -15.34 1.71
C GLU A 4 31.23 -14.94 2.74
N ALA A 5 31.09 -13.63 2.95
CA ALA A 5 29.94 -13.07 3.64
C ALA A 5 28.66 -13.69 3.02
N PRO A 6 27.72 -14.21 3.82
CA PRO A 6 26.60 -14.95 3.27
C PRO A 6 25.70 -13.99 2.51
N VAL A 7 25.87 -13.97 1.18
CA VAL A 7 25.11 -13.15 0.23
C VAL A 7 23.64 -13.27 0.64
N ALA A 8 23.03 -12.15 1.02
CA ALA A 8 21.64 -12.12 1.42
C ALA A 8 20.80 -12.54 0.21
N GLN A 9 20.43 -13.82 0.17
CA GLN A 9 19.56 -14.34 -0.88
C GLN A 9 18.18 -13.72 -0.69
N SER A 10 17.65 -13.11 -1.76
CA SER A 10 16.28 -12.58 -1.75
C SER A 10 15.26 -13.71 -1.61
N ILE A 11 14.08 -13.39 -1.10
CA ILE A 11 13.01 -14.37 -0.93
C ILE A 11 12.61 -14.97 -2.29
N ARG A 12 12.68 -14.17 -3.36
CA ARG A 12 12.43 -14.63 -4.74
C ARG A 12 13.40 -15.72 -5.20
N SER A 13 14.71 -15.51 -4.99
CA SER A 13 15.71 -16.48 -5.44
C SER A 13 15.61 -17.77 -4.63
N PHE A 14 15.38 -17.67 -3.32
CA PHE A 14 15.13 -18.82 -2.46
C PHE A 14 13.88 -19.62 -2.89
N ALA A 15 12.76 -18.94 -3.16
CA ALA A 15 11.53 -19.59 -3.60
C ALA A 15 11.71 -20.37 -4.92
N LEU A 16 12.50 -19.84 -5.85
CA LEU A 16 12.83 -20.51 -7.11
C LEU A 16 13.69 -21.76 -6.88
N GLN A 17 14.73 -21.65 -6.06
CA GLN A 17 15.59 -22.78 -5.71
C GLN A 17 14.79 -23.90 -5.03
N LEU A 18 13.91 -23.53 -4.08
CA LEU A 18 13.05 -24.49 -3.40
C LEU A 18 12.14 -25.22 -4.38
N ARG A 19 11.55 -24.51 -5.35
CA ARG A 19 10.73 -25.11 -6.40
C ARG A 19 11.52 -26.05 -7.30
N GLU A 20 12.73 -25.68 -7.69
CA GLU A 20 13.61 -26.55 -8.48
C GLU A 20 13.93 -27.85 -7.73
N LEU A 21 14.33 -27.73 -6.46
CA LEU A 21 14.60 -28.89 -5.60
C LEU A 21 13.36 -29.78 -5.47
N PHE A 22 12.18 -29.18 -5.33
CA PHE A 22 10.93 -29.93 -5.22
C PHE A 22 10.61 -30.69 -6.51
N VAL A 23 10.79 -30.07 -7.68
CA VAL A 23 10.62 -30.76 -8.97
C VAL A 23 11.60 -31.92 -9.12
N ARG A 24 12.86 -31.71 -8.72
CA ARG A 24 13.89 -32.77 -8.76
C ARG A 24 13.57 -33.92 -7.80
N LEU A 25 13.03 -33.62 -6.62
CA LEU A 25 12.62 -34.61 -5.64
C LEU A 25 11.42 -35.41 -6.15
N ARG A 26 10.39 -34.71 -6.65
CA ARG A 26 9.20 -35.35 -7.25
C ARG A 26 9.54 -36.28 -8.39
N ASN A 27 10.53 -35.94 -9.21
CA ASN A 27 10.97 -36.79 -10.32
C ASN A 27 11.78 -38.02 -9.87
N ARG A 28 12.20 -38.10 -8.60
CA ARG A 28 12.97 -39.21 -8.03
C ARG A 28 12.13 -40.16 -7.19
N ASP A 29 11.04 -39.68 -6.59
CA ASP A 29 10.16 -40.50 -5.75
C ASP A 29 9.01 -41.11 -6.57
N ASP A 30 9.08 -42.44 -6.78
CA ASP A 30 8.02 -43.22 -7.44
C ASP A 30 6.75 -43.36 -6.59
N HIS A 31 6.79 -42.99 -5.30
CA HIS A 31 5.68 -43.19 -4.35
C HIS A 31 4.88 -41.92 -4.01
N GLY A 32 5.18 -40.78 -4.64
CA GLY A 32 4.48 -39.52 -4.42
C GLY A 32 4.78 -38.89 -3.06
N LEU A 33 4.82 -37.56 -3.00
CA LEU A 33 5.26 -36.80 -1.81
C LEU A 33 4.13 -36.50 -0.81
N GLY A 34 2.98 -37.19 -0.92
CA GLY A 34 1.80 -36.91 -0.10
C GLY A 34 1.23 -35.52 -0.37
N ASN A 35 0.99 -34.73 0.68
CA ASN A 35 0.51 -33.35 0.54
C ASN A 35 1.65 -32.41 0.15
N GLU A 36 1.95 -32.38 -1.15
CA GLU A 36 3.04 -31.60 -1.75
C GLU A 36 2.99 -30.11 -1.38
N ASP A 37 1.79 -29.53 -1.32
CA ASP A 37 1.62 -28.10 -1.06
C ASP A 37 1.93 -27.76 0.40
N ALA A 38 1.47 -28.58 1.35
CA ALA A 38 1.81 -28.42 2.76
C ALA A 38 3.31 -28.61 3.00
N LEU A 39 3.94 -29.59 2.35
CA LEU A 39 5.37 -29.83 2.47
C LEU A 39 6.20 -28.66 1.91
N MET A 40 5.87 -28.16 0.70
CA MET A 40 6.54 -26.99 0.12
C MET A 40 6.39 -25.76 1.00
N ARG A 41 5.18 -25.52 1.51
CA ARG A 41 4.88 -24.41 2.42
C ARG A 41 5.72 -24.47 3.69
N ASP A 42 5.74 -25.62 4.35
CA ASP A 42 6.42 -25.79 5.62
C ASP A 42 7.94 -25.65 5.42
N GLN A 43 8.48 -26.24 4.35
CA GLN A 43 9.89 -26.11 3.97
C GLN A 43 10.27 -24.67 3.62
N PHE A 44 9.39 -23.94 2.94
CA PHE A 44 9.59 -22.53 2.63
C PHE A 44 9.67 -21.70 3.91
N LEU A 45 8.72 -21.86 4.83
CA LEU A 45 8.73 -21.15 6.13
C LEU A 45 9.92 -21.54 7.01
N LEU A 46 10.43 -22.77 6.89
CA LEU A 46 11.60 -23.23 7.62
C LEU A 46 12.90 -22.62 7.07
N GLY A 47 13.00 -22.50 5.75
CA GLY A 47 14.20 -21.99 5.06
C GLY A 47 14.29 -20.47 4.97
N LEU A 48 13.21 -19.74 5.23
CA LEU A 48 13.28 -18.30 5.45
C LEU A 48 14.15 -18.00 6.68
N ARG A 49 15.08 -17.05 6.52
CA ARG A 49 15.88 -16.51 7.63
C ARG A 49 14.96 -15.99 8.74
N ASP A 50 15.46 -16.00 9.97
CA ASP A 50 14.76 -15.39 11.10
C ASP A 50 14.62 -13.88 10.89
N SER A 51 13.48 -13.53 10.32
CA SER A 51 13.09 -12.17 9.93
C SER A 51 11.66 -11.91 10.42
N PRO A 52 11.29 -10.64 10.66
CA PRO A 52 9.90 -10.25 10.90
C PRO A 52 8.92 -10.82 9.87
N ILE A 53 9.36 -11.01 8.61
CA ILE A 53 8.56 -11.63 7.55
C ILE A 53 8.15 -13.06 7.94
N ARG A 54 9.11 -13.88 8.40
CA ARG A 54 8.85 -15.27 8.82
C ARG A 54 7.85 -15.33 9.97
N GLN A 55 7.94 -14.40 10.94
CA GLN A 55 7.01 -14.33 12.07
C GLN A 55 5.59 -13.95 11.63
N CYS A 56 5.48 -13.02 10.68
CA CYS A 56 4.19 -12.60 10.14
C CYS A 56 3.50 -13.76 9.41
N LEU A 57 4.24 -14.44 8.51
CA LEU A 57 3.72 -15.60 7.76
C LEU A 57 3.32 -16.75 8.69
N LYS A 58 4.10 -17.05 9.73
CA LYS A 58 3.72 -18.04 10.75
C LYS A 58 2.44 -17.65 11.49
N THR A 59 2.23 -16.36 11.74
CA THR A 59 1.01 -15.88 12.40
C THR A 59 -0.20 -16.00 11.49
N GLN A 60 -0.05 -15.72 10.19
CA GLN A 60 -1.10 -15.96 9.20
C GLN A 60 -1.45 -17.44 9.07
N LEU A 61 -0.45 -18.32 8.99
CA LEU A 61 -0.68 -19.77 8.90
C LEU A 61 -1.41 -20.33 10.15
N ARG A 62 -1.15 -19.76 11.34
CA ARG A 62 -1.90 -20.13 12.56
C ARG A 62 -3.35 -19.65 12.53
N ARG A 63 -3.64 -18.55 11.84
CA ARG A 63 -5.00 -18.03 11.67
C ARG A 63 -5.78 -18.81 10.62
N ASP A 64 -5.10 -19.20 9.54
CA ASP A 64 -5.67 -19.99 8.47
C ASP A 64 -4.71 -21.13 8.06
N PRO A 65 -4.90 -22.34 8.58
CA PRO A 65 -4.03 -23.49 8.27
C PRO A 65 -4.24 -24.03 6.84
N ALA A 66 -5.29 -23.60 6.14
CA ALA A 66 -5.61 -24.00 4.77
C ALA A 66 -4.89 -23.14 3.72
N LEU A 67 -4.10 -22.14 4.14
CA LEU A 67 -3.26 -21.33 3.25
C LEU A 67 -2.30 -22.21 2.44
N THR A 68 -2.33 -22.02 1.13
CA THR A 68 -1.47 -22.75 0.18
C THR A 68 -0.06 -22.16 0.10
N TYR A 69 0.88 -22.93 -0.44
CA TYR A 69 2.24 -22.45 -0.68
C TYR A 69 2.26 -21.14 -1.50
N GLU A 70 1.49 -21.08 -2.60
CA GLU A 70 1.47 -19.90 -3.47
C GLU A 70 0.91 -18.65 -2.78
N ALA A 71 -0.07 -18.81 -1.88
CA ALA A 71 -0.60 -17.69 -1.10
C ALA A 71 0.48 -17.13 -0.15
N ILE A 72 1.18 -18.02 0.57
CA ILE A 72 2.25 -17.63 1.49
C ILE A 72 3.45 -17.04 0.74
N ARG A 73 3.80 -17.57 -0.43
CA ARG A 73 4.85 -17.02 -1.28
C ARG A 73 4.52 -15.60 -1.72
N ARG A 74 3.29 -15.38 -2.19
CA ARG A 74 2.84 -14.04 -2.63
C ARG A 74 2.92 -13.03 -1.49
N GLU A 75 2.45 -13.42 -0.32
CA GLU A 75 2.52 -12.58 0.88
C GLU A 75 3.98 -12.28 1.27
N ALA A 76 4.85 -13.29 1.26
CA ALA A 76 6.26 -13.11 1.59
C ALA A 76 6.94 -12.07 0.70
N LEU A 77 6.59 -12.04 -0.59
CA LEU A 77 7.08 -11.05 -1.53
C LEU A 77 6.48 -9.65 -1.33
N ALA A 78 5.21 -9.57 -0.93
CA ALA A 78 4.59 -8.30 -0.55
C ALA A 78 5.29 -7.70 0.67
N LEU A 79 5.50 -8.50 1.72
CA LEU A 79 6.20 -8.06 2.93
C LEU A 79 7.67 -7.68 2.69
N GLU A 80 8.36 -8.33 1.75
CA GLU A 80 9.72 -7.95 1.34
C GLU A 80 9.73 -6.56 0.68
N LEU A 81 8.75 -6.27 -0.18
CA LEU A 81 8.60 -4.97 -0.82
C LEU A 81 8.25 -3.89 0.21
N ASP A 82 7.28 -4.15 1.10
CA ASP A 82 6.88 -3.22 2.15
C ASP A 82 8.05 -2.88 3.09
N GLN A 83 8.92 -3.85 3.40
CA GLN A 83 10.14 -3.61 4.18
C GLN A 83 11.14 -2.75 3.43
N GLN A 84 11.33 -2.98 2.14
CA GLN A 84 12.25 -2.18 1.33
C GLN A 84 11.76 -0.72 1.22
N GLU A 85 10.45 -0.51 1.02
CA GLU A 85 9.85 0.84 1.02
C GLU A 85 9.97 1.53 2.38
N ALA A 86 9.79 0.79 3.48
CA ALA A 86 9.96 1.32 4.83
C ALA A 86 11.43 1.69 5.13
N ASP A 87 12.39 0.88 4.69
CA ASP A 87 13.81 1.15 4.84
C ASP A 87 14.22 2.39 4.04
N GLU A 88 13.75 2.53 2.79
CA GLU A 88 13.99 3.71 1.95
C GLU A 88 13.41 5.00 2.56
N GLN A 89 12.28 4.91 3.27
CA GLN A 89 11.69 6.04 4.02
C GLN A 89 12.39 6.31 5.36
N SER A 90 13.05 5.32 5.96
CA SER A 90 13.74 5.44 7.26
C SER A 90 15.12 6.11 7.17
N ILE A 91 15.75 6.15 5.99
CA ILE A 91 17.09 6.74 5.77
C ILE A 91 17.13 8.25 6.09
N GLY A 92 15.98 8.91 6.25
CA GLY A 92 15.90 10.32 6.65
C GLY A 92 16.07 10.62 8.14
N VAL A 93 16.17 9.63 9.04
CA VAL A 93 16.17 9.90 10.50
C VAL A 93 17.20 9.05 11.25
N ALA A 94 18.50 9.32 11.08
CA ALA A 94 19.49 8.97 12.12
C ALA A 94 20.80 9.74 11.99
N ALA A 95 20.99 10.77 12.81
CA ALA A 95 22.32 11.15 13.31
C ALA A 95 22.21 11.78 14.70
N ALA A 96 22.32 10.96 15.76
CA ALA A 96 23.05 11.31 16.98
C ALA A 96 23.06 10.14 18.00
N THR A 97 24.28 9.66 18.22
CA THR A 97 24.85 8.91 19.35
C THR A 97 24.05 8.74 20.64
N SER A 98 24.08 7.49 21.14
CA SER A 98 24.30 7.04 22.51
C SER A 98 23.83 7.89 23.71
N SER A 99 23.14 7.19 24.62
CA SER A 99 22.92 7.49 26.05
C SER A 99 21.57 8.12 26.39
N ALA A 100 20.78 7.34 27.14
CA ALA A 100 19.63 7.65 28.00
C ALA A 100 18.74 8.85 27.64
N CYS A 101 17.46 8.58 27.36
CA CYS A 101 16.25 9.17 28.00
C CYS A 101 15.05 9.16 27.03
N ALA A 102 13.92 8.60 27.50
CA ALA A 102 12.51 8.82 27.10
C ALA A 102 12.04 8.69 25.62
N PRO A 103 10.83 8.14 25.38
CA PRO A 103 10.25 8.07 24.04
C PRO A 103 9.62 9.42 23.66
N THR A 104 10.29 10.24 22.86
CA THR A 104 9.67 11.40 22.23
C THR A 104 9.15 11.02 20.84
N THR A 105 7.88 10.59 20.77
CA THR A 105 7.14 10.35 19.52
C THR A 105 6.61 11.64 18.86
N SER A 106 7.11 12.82 19.25
CA SER A 106 6.51 14.12 18.84
C SER A 106 6.60 14.36 17.34
N SER A 107 7.79 14.22 16.75
CA SER A 107 8.06 14.58 15.36
C SER A 107 7.24 13.79 14.34
N ALA A 108 7.00 12.49 14.59
CA ALA A 108 6.18 11.65 13.71
C ALA A 108 4.68 12.01 13.73
N THR A 109 4.19 12.61 14.82
CA THR A 109 2.81 13.11 14.86
C THR A 109 2.65 14.50 14.23
N ASP A 110 3.72 15.29 14.18
CA ASP A 110 3.65 16.69 13.73
C ASP A 110 3.46 16.79 12.22
N TRP A 111 4.19 16.01 11.42
CA TRP A 111 3.98 15.97 9.96
C TRP A 111 2.59 15.42 9.59
N LYS A 112 2.08 14.45 10.36
CA LYS A 112 0.73 13.89 10.17
C LYS A 112 -0.35 14.93 10.45
N ARG A 113 -0.16 15.77 11.47
CA ARG A 113 -1.07 16.90 11.77
C ARG A 113 -1.01 17.94 10.67
N GLU A 114 0.19 18.29 10.21
CA GLU A 114 0.37 19.27 9.12
C GLU A 114 -0.29 18.80 7.82
N LEU A 115 -0.06 17.55 7.42
CA LEU A 115 -0.70 16.95 6.25
C LEU A 115 -2.23 16.93 6.39
N HIS A 116 -2.73 16.60 7.57
CA HIS A 116 -4.17 16.61 7.83
C HIS A 116 -4.76 18.02 7.72
N ILE A 117 -4.04 19.06 8.17
CA ILE A 117 -4.42 20.46 8.00
C ILE A 117 -4.47 20.84 6.52
N GLU A 118 -3.45 20.47 5.74
CA GLU A 118 -3.38 20.81 4.31
C GLU A 118 -4.49 20.09 3.52
N ILE A 119 -4.74 18.80 3.78
CA ILE A 119 -5.84 18.04 3.16
C ILE A 119 -7.19 18.69 3.50
N MET A 120 -7.42 19.06 4.76
CA MET A 120 -8.67 19.71 5.15
C MET A 120 -8.87 21.07 4.48
N LYS A 121 -7.78 21.82 4.28
CA LYS A 121 -7.78 23.10 3.57
C LYS A 121 -8.12 22.92 2.09
N ASP A 122 -7.54 21.92 1.43
CA ASP A 122 -7.84 21.59 0.03
C ASP A 122 -9.27 21.11 -0.16
N VAL A 123 -9.77 20.24 0.72
CA VAL A 123 -11.17 19.80 0.71
C VAL A 123 -12.11 20.98 0.90
N LYS A 124 -11.79 21.91 1.81
CA LYS A 124 -12.59 23.12 2.01
C LYS A 124 -12.56 24.04 0.79
N ALA A 125 -11.41 24.17 0.13
CA ALA A 125 -11.27 24.96 -1.09
C ALA A 125 -12.10 24.35 -2.24
N GLN A 126 -12.03 23.03 -2.44
CA GLN A 126 -12.83 22.32 -3.44
C GLN A 126 -14.33 22.44 -3.16
N MET A 127 -14.75 22.28 -1.91
CA MET A 127 -16.16 22.46 -1.51
C MET A 127 -16.62 23.90 -1.72
N ALA A 128 -15.76 24.89 -1.45
CA ALA A 128 -16.06 26.30 -1.71
C ALA A 128 -16.16 26.60 -3.20
N GLU A 129 -15.31 26.01 -4.03
CA GLU A 129 -15.38 26.10 -5.50
C GLU A 129 -16.69 25.50 -6.02
N LEU A 130 -17.00 24.26 -5.63
CA LEU A 130 -18.26 23.59 -6.01
C LEU A 130 -19.50 24.37 -5.55
N SER A 131 -19.47 24.94 -4.34
CA SER A 131 -20.57 25.78 -3.84
C SER A 131 -20.73 27.06 -4.66
N ARG A 132 -19.63 27.67 -5.12
CA ARG A 132 -19.64 28.84 -5.99
C ARG A 132 -20.19 28.50 -7.36
N THR A 133 -19.75 27.40 -7.96
CA THR A 133 -20.28 26.93 -9.25
C THR A 133 -21.77 26.64 -9.18
N LEU A 134 -22.24 26.00 -8.10
CA LEU A 134 -23.68 25.75 -7.90
C LEU A 134 -24.48 27.06 -7.72
N LEU A 135 -23.93 28.04 -6.99
CA LEU A 135 -24.53 29.37 -6.83
C LEU A 135 -24.56 30.15 -8.16
N GLU A 136 -23.52 30.02 -8.98
CA GLU A 136 -23.46 30.62 -10.32
C GLU A 136 -24.45 29.97 -11.28
N GLU A 137 -24.58 28.65 -11.28
CA GLU A 137 -25.60 27.91 -12.03
C GLU A 137 -27.02 28.31 -11.62
N LEU A 138 -27.29 28.45 -10.31
CA LEU A 138 -28.58 28.93 -9.80
C LEU A 138 -28.86 30.38 -10.19
N ARG A 139 -27.84 31.24 -10.20
CA ARG A 139 -27.94 32.63 -10.65
C ARG A 139 -28.23 32.70 -12.15
N TRP A 140 -27.53 31.90 -12.95
CA TRP A 140 -27.71 31.83 -14.40
C TRP A 140 -29.08 31.28 -14.77
N SER A 141 -29.56 30.27 -14.04
CA SER A 141 -30.91 29.72 -14.16
C SER A 141 -32.02 30.73 -13.83
N ARG A 142 -31.73 31.72 -12.98
CA ARG A 142 -32.69 32.78 -12.59
C ARG A 142 -32.66 34.01 -13.52
N SER A 143 -31.59 34.24 -14.26
CA SER A 143 -31.46 35.37 -15.20
C SER A 143 -31.89 35.04 -16.64
N GLY A 144 -32.37 33.83 -16.91
CA GLY A 144 -32.95 33.43 -18.19
C GLY A 144 -34.32 34.09 -18.45
N ASN A 145 -34.28 35.29 -19.04
CA ASN A 145 -35.31 35.97 -19.85
C ASN A 145 -36.52 36.63 -19.14
N PRO A 146 -36.55 37.97 -18.98
CA PRO A 146 -37.80 38.72 -18.82
C PRO A 146 -38.53 38.87 -20.17
N PRO A 147 -39.88 38.75 -20.24
CA PRO A 147 -40.61 38.99 -21.48
C PRO A 147 -40.45 40.46 -21.93
N PRO A 148 -40.33 40.72 -23.24
CA PRO A 148 -40.13 42.09 -23.74
C PRO A 148 -41.34 42.98 -23.43
N PRO A 149 -41.13 44.26 -23.08
CA PRO A 149 -42.23 45.19 -22.87
C PRO A 149 -42.96 45.39 -24.20
N ARG A 150 -44.25 45.03 -24.26
CA ARG A 150 -45.14 45.41 -25.37
C ARG A 150 -45.27 46.94 -25.38
N GLY A 151 -44.42 47.59 -26.16
CA GLY A 151 -44.51 49.01 -26.48
C GLY A 151 -45.87 49.32 -27.11
N ARG A 152 -46.75 49.92 -26.31
CA ARG A 152 -47.85 50.78 -26.79
C ARG A 152 -47.27 52.17 -27.04
N ALA A 153 -47.33 52.63 -28.28
CA ALA A 153 -47.58 54.01 -28.73
C ALA A 153 -47.15 54.09 -30.20
N ASN A 154 -48.08 54.05 -31.15
CA ASN A 154 -48.74 55.21 -31.78
C ASN A 154 -48.03 55.65 -33.06
N SER A 155 -48.76 55.56 -34.18
CA SER A 155 -48.59 56.49 -35.29
C SER A 155 -49.94 56.66 -35.97
N GLU A 156 -50.53 57.82 -35.70
CA GLU A 156 -51.63 58.47 -36.40
C GLU A 156 -51.23 58.82 -37.86
N GLY A 157 -52.23 59.02 -38.73
CA GLY A 157 -52.14 59.72 -40.02
C GLY A 157 -51.87 58.80 -41.21
N THR A 158 -52.83 58.51 -42.08
CA THR A 158 -53.53 59.47 -42.95
C THR A 158 -54.94 59.01 -43.26
#